data_AF-A0A365R169-F1
#
_entry.id   AF-A0A365R169-F1
#
_cell.length_a   1.000
_cell.length_b   1.000
_cell.length_c   1.000
_cell.angle_alpha   90.00
_cell.angle_beta   90.00
_cell.angle_gamma   90.00
#
_symmetry.space_group_name_H-M   'P 1'
#
loop_
_entity.id
_entity.type
_entity.pdbx_description
1 polymer ?
#
loop_
_entity_poly.entity_id
_entity_poly.type
_entity_poly.pdbx_seq_one_letter_code
_entity_poly.pdbx_strand_id
1 'polypeptide(L)' 'MIDAFGGTAATAQLCEVRMPSVSEWRRNGIPRARLLFLKLARPDLFASLGAHDNSSSPPIDA' A
#
# COMPACT_ATOMS: atom_id res chain seq x y z
N MET A 1 1.56 4.54 -1.77
CA MET A 1 1.10 3.14 -1.92
C MET A 1 0.26 2.96 -3.19
N ILE A 2 -0.89 3.63 -3.36
CA ILE A 2 -1.72 3.50 -4.59
C ILE A 2 -0.92 3.79 -5.87
N ASP A 3 0.00 4.76 -5.84
CA ASP A 3 0.87 5.06 -6.98
C ASP A 3 1.80 3.91 -7.37
N ALA A 4 2.24 3.09 -6.40
CA ALA A 4 3.06 1.90 -6.66
C ALA A 4 2.28 0.80 -7.40
N PHE A 5 0.95 0.81 -7.33
CA PHE A 5 0.08 -0.07 -8.11
C PHE A 5 -0.22 0.49 -9.52
N GLY A 6 0.43 1.58 -9.94
CA GLY A 6 0.14 2.24 -11.22
C GLY A 6 -0.96 3.31 -11.10
N GLY A 7 -1.25 3.78 -9.89
CA GLY A 7 -2.19 4.87 -9.64
C GLY A 7 -3.65 4.41 -9.54
N THR A 8 -4.56 5.40 -9.60
CA THR A 8 -5.99 5.21 -9.28
C THR A 8 -6.69 4.25 -10.26
N ALA A 9 -6.45 4.41 -11.56
CA ALA A 9 -7.10 3.59 -12.59
C ALA A 9 -6.67 2.11 -12.50
N ALA A 10 -5.36 1.86 -12.44
CA ALA A 10 -4.81 0.51 -12.33
C ALA A 10 -5.25 -0.18 -11.03
N THR A 11 -5.26 0.56 -9.91
CA THR A 11 -5.73 0.03 -8.63
C THR A 11 -7.23 -0.29 -8.67
N ALA A 12 -8.04 0.54 -9.32
CA ALA A 12 -9.48 0.33 -9.45
C ALA A 12 -9.79 -0.91 -10.29
N GLN A 13 -9.07 -1.10 -11.41
CA GLN A 13 -9.16 -2.28 -12.25
C GLN A 13 -8.75 -3.55 -11.47
N LEU A 14 -7.62 -3.51 -10.76
CA LEU A 14 -7.13 -4.65 -9.97
C LEU A 14 -8.12 -5.07 -8.86
N CYS A 15 -8.79 -4.10 -8.23
CA CYS A 15 -9.74 -4.35 -7.15
C CYS A 15 -11.18 -4.54 -7.64
N GLU A 16 -11.45 -4.42 -8.94
CA GLU A 16 -12.79 -4.45 -9.52
C GLU A 16 -13.77 -3.47 -8.83
N VAL A 17 -13.31 -2.23 -8.63
CA VAL A 17 -14.11 -1.15 -8.05
C VAL A 17 -14.12 0.06 -8.96
N ARG A 18 -15.00 1.02 -8.68
CA ARG A 18 -15.03 2.28 -9.43
C ARG A 18 -13.82 3.15 -9.04
N MET A 19 -13.26 3.89 -10.00
CA MET A 19 -12.17 4.83 -9.74
C MET A 19 -12.44 5.84 -8.60
N PRO A 20 -13.66 6.40 -8.43
CA PRO A 20 -13.96 7.26 -7.29
C PRO A 20 -13.75 6.59 -5.93
N SER A 21 -13.99 5.28 -5.81
CA SER A 21 -13.71 4.54 -4.57
C SER A 21 -12.23 4.59 -4.22
N VAL A 22 -11.34 4.41 -5.19
CA VAL A 22 -9.89 4.50 -4.97
C VAL A 22 -9.45 5.93 -4.67
N SER A 23 -10.08 6.93 -5.31
CA SER A 23 -9.85 8.34 -4.98
C SER A 23 -10.25 8.67 -3.53
N GLU A 24 -11.33 8.07 -3.02
CA GLU A 24 -11.69 8.18 -1.60
C GLU A 24 -10.68 7.50 -0.68
N TRP A 25 -10.13 6.35 -1.06
CA TRP A 25 -9.12 5.65 -0.25
C TRP A 25 -7.85 6.49 -0.05
N ARG A 26 -7.51 7.36 -1.00
CA ARG A 26 -6.39 8.30 -0.85
C ARG A 26 -6.60 9.29 0.30
N ARG A 27 -7.86 9.65 0.59
CA ARG A 27 -8.24 10.60 1.64
C ARG A 27 -8.56 9.90 2.96
N ASN A 28 -9.23 8.76 2.88
CA ASN A 28 -9.84 8.10 4.04
C ASN A 28 -9.09 6.82 4.45
N GLY A 29 -8.08 6.41 3.68
CA GLY A 29 -7.37 5.14 3.85
C GLY A 29 -7.97 3.99 3.03
N ILE A 30 -7.13 3.00 2.73
CA ILE A 30 -7.55 1.79 2.02
C ILE A 30 -8.31 0.89 2.98
N PRO A 31 -9.53 0.43 2.65
CA PRO A 31 -10.29 -0.51 3.48
C PRO A 31 -9.47 -1.78 3.77
N ARG A 32 -9.51 -2.27 5.01
CA ARG A 32 -8.69 -3.41 5.46
C ARG A 32 -8.79 -4.63 4.53
N ALA A 33 -10.00 -4.99 4.10
CA ALA A 33 -10.20 -6.10 3.18
C ALA A 33 -9.49 -5.90 1.83
N ARG A 34 -9.54 -4.68 1.28
CA ARG A 34 -8.84 -4.32 0.04
C ARG A 34 -7.32 -4.30 0.24
N LEU A 35 -6.83 -3.83 1.38
CA LEU A 35 -5.41 -3.90 1.70
C LEU A 35 -4.90 -5.35 1.78
N LEU A 36 -5.64 -6.26 2.41
CA LEU A 36 -5.28 -7.68 2.47
C LEU A 36 -5.23 -8.31 1.08
N PHE A 37 -6.22 -8.02 0.24
CA PHE A 37 -6.21 -8.45 -1.16
C PHE A 37 -5.00 -7.91 -1.92
N LEU A 38 -4.69 -6.60 -1.81
CA LEU A 38 -3.56 -5.98 -2.48
C LEU A 38 -2.21 -6.60 -2.05
N LYS A 39 -2.07 -6.98 -0.77
CA LYS A 39 -0.89 -7.69 -0.26
C LYS A 39 -0.70 -9.06 -0.92
N LEU A 40 -1.80 -9.78 -1.16
CA LEU A 40 -1.76 -11.08 -1.84
C LEU A 40 -1.52 -10.92 -3.34
N ALA A 41 -2.11 -9.89 -3.97
CA ALA A 41 -2.00 -9.66 -5.41
C ALA A 41 -0.61 -9.16 -5.83
N ARG A 42 0.05 -8.36 -4.99
CA ARG A 42 1.38 -7.77 -5.26
C ARG A 42 2.28 -7.81 -4.03
N PRO A 43 2.71 -9.00 -3.58
CA PRO A 43 3.57 -9.14 -2.41
C PRO A 43 4.92 -8.43 -2.62
N ASP A 44 5.41 -8.36 -3.86
CA ASP A 44 6.62 -7.66 -4.28
C ASP A 44 6.61 -6.18 -3.87
N LEU A 45 5.46 -5.52 -4.00
CA LEU A 45 5.32 -4.11 -3.64
C LEU A 45 5.35 -3.88 -2.13
N PHE A 46 4.99 -4.86 -1.31
CA PHE A 46 5.01 -4.73 0.15
C PHE A 46 6.33 -5.17 0.77
N ALA A 47 7.08 -6.06 0.12
CA ALA A 47 8.42 -6.44 0.56
C ALA A 47 9.37 -5.23 0.60
N SER A 48 9.28 -4.35 -0.40
CA SER A 48 10.09 -3.13 -0.47
C SER A 48 9.74 -2.08 0.59
N LEU A 49 8.54 -2.11 1.17
CA LEU A 49 8.18 -1.20 2.27
C LEU A 49 8.66 -1.69 3.64
N GLY A 50 8.78 -3.00 3.86
CA GLY A 50 9.28 -3.56 5.12
C GLY A 50 10.81 -3.50 5.26
N ALA A 51 11.53 -3.33 4.16
CA ALA A 51 13.00 -3.27 4.16
C ALA A 51 13.59 -1.92 4.60
N HIS A 52 12.76 -0.87 4.71
CA HIS A 52 13.22 0.50 5.02
C HIS A 52 12.98 0.93 6.48
N ASP A 53 12.55 0.04 7.37
CA ASP A 53 12.35 0.35 8.80
C ASP A 53 13.40 -0.35 9.70
N ASN A 54 14.69 -0.12 9.44
CA ASN A 54 15.75 -0.67 10.30
C ASN A 54 16.97 0.25 10.48
N SER A 55 16.80 1.58 10.41
CA SER A 55 17.91 2.53 10.57
C SER A 55 17.58 3.73 11.48
N SER A 56 16.71 3.54 12.47
CA SER A 56 16.47 4.57 13.51
C SER A 56 16.31 3.93 14.88
N SER A 57 17.34 3.24 15.35
CA SER A 57 17.56 3.06 16.78
C SER A 57 19.02 3.45 17.05
N PRO A 58 19.28 4.50 17.84
CA PRO A 58 20.65 4.83 18.23
C PRO A 58 21.20 3.69 19.11
N PRO A 59 22.52 3.44 19.08
CA PRO A 59 23.15 2.46 19.96
C PRO A 59 22.90 2.89 21.41
N ILE A 60 22.23 2.01 22.15
CA ILE A 60 22.11 2.05 23.60
C ILE A 60 23.44 1.51 24.15
N ASP A 61 24.46 2.36 24.26
CA ASP A 61 25.65 2.14 25.09
C ASP A 61 26.32 3.49 25.38
N ALA A 62 26.18 3.96 26.63
CA ALA A 62 26.97 5.02 27.26
C ALA A 62 27.15 4.70 28.74
#